data_AF-A0A2V2XDM3-F1
#
_entry.id   AF-A0A2V2XDM3-F1
#
_cell.length_a   1.000
_cell.length_b   1.000
_cell.length_c   1.000
_cell.angle_alpha   90.00
_cell.angle_beta   90.00
_cell.angle_gamma   90.00
#
_symmetry.space_group_name_H-M   'P 1'
#
loop_
_entity.id
_entity.type
_entity.pdbx_description
1 polymer ?
#
loop_
_entity_poly.entity_id
_entity_poly.type
_entity_poly.pdbx_seq_one_letter_code
_entity_poly.pdbx_strand_id
1 'polypeptide(L)'
;MVIGAKVREKSAAAARYWRHLRFKTLRRQLVTPHVGEICLPSASFEVDGSPLPPVRMKVGTSHEELLRWFQLEYFGFFQSKSSNGGPENDRTNADVCFHVGPPKSLGYPYTLVSEVNNFTEAVRRSEEYAAWEETDTAVGPHSTRWITQQLLDGFVSRRVVAHVGLACTNMSQTLSTARRLQLELAPSDVSPYYFANDLLTSWGIFGVPDPKSTEFRTDDVTRLLQFAHASTVLPMYRALWINGAALCNEKGDAVLILGPRRSGKTTLALHCLAAPSPRLRVVGLENFHLADSSTLANIKPSLDGFTALLMGIPASVKVGVGALLGTLRPNPTLAEAAHTFQLSPSTIQQLIRNNELTIWNMGARHHIHIAEAFGRQRWCPTIIARLKGILLLNWDVRELSMPHARVNPQVMKWESKEKSLGLLKTLAETKRGSLFKGHYLLRSLYDETTAMEMLENLFNENEALPPPLYELQGSVSFDTAAQLVCNHILKQNDS
;
A
#
# COMPACT_ATOMS: atom_id res chain seq x y z
N MET A 1 -17.31 -24.92 40.59
CA MET A 1 -18.25 -24.41 39.55
C MET A 1 -18.56 -22.91 39.62
N VAL A 2 -18.55 -22.25 40.79
CA VAL A 2 -18.95 -20.83 40.95
C VAL A 2 -18.00 -19.82 40.28
N ILE A 3 -16.70 -20.11 40.22
CA ILE A 3 -15.70 -19.23 39.58
C ILE A 3 -15.93 -19.14 38.06
N GLY A 4 -16.30 -20.25 37.41
CA GLY A 4 -16.56 -20.30 35.97
C GLY A 4 -17.81 -19.52 35.55
N ALA A 5 -18.85 -19.49 36.38
CA ALA A 5 -20.07 -18.71 36.11
C ALA A 5 -19.81 -17.19 36.16
N LYS A 6 -19.10 -16.71 37.19
CA LYS A 6 -18.74 -15.29 37.33
C LYS A 6 -17.82 -14.79 36.21
N VAL A 7 -16.88 -15.63 35.75
CA VAL A 7 -16.00 -15.29 34.61
C VAL A 7 -16.82 -15.19 33.32
N ARG A 8 -17.71 -16.14 33.04
CA ARG A 8 -18.59 -16.10 31.85
C ARG A 8 -19.50 -14.87 31.85
N GLU A 9 -20.07 -14.53 32.99
CA GLU A 9 -20.94 -13.36 33.13
C GLU A 9 -20.18 -12.04 32.87
N LYS A 10 -18.97 -11.90 33.43
CA LYS A 10 -18.09 -10.75 33.18
C LYS A 10 -17.67 -10.65 31.71
N SER A 11 -17.32 -11.78 31.08
CA SER A 11 -16.98 -11.81 29.65
C SER A 11 -18.17 -11.45 28.76
N ALA A 12 -19.38 -11.92 29.08
CA ALA A 12 -20.60 -11.57 28.37
C ALA A 12 -20.98 -10.10 28.55
N ALA A 13 -20.75 -9.52 29.74
CA ALA A 13 -20.93 -8.09 29.99
C ALA A 13 -19.92 -7.26 29.19
N ALA A 14 -18.64 -7.63 29.17
CA ALA A 14 -17.60 -6.95 28.39
C ALA A 14 -17.88 -7.04 26.86
N ALA A 15 -18.32 -8.19 26.37
CA ALA A 15 -18.74 -8.37 24.98
C ALA A 15 -19.93 -7.48 24.62
N ARG A 16 -20.96 -7.42 25.49
CA ARG A 16 -22.11 -6.53 25.30
C ARG A 16 -21.68 -5.06 25.31
N TYR A 17 -20.78 -4.68 26.20
CA TYR A 17 -20.32 -3.31 26.31
C TYR A 17 -19.64 -2.82 25.01
N TRP A 18 -18.74 -3.62 24.44
CA TRP A 18 -18.10 -3.29 23.17
C TRP A 18 -19.08 -3.21 21.98
N ARG A 19 -20.14 -4.04 21.96
CA ARG A 19 -21.19 -3.97 20.90
C ARG A 19 -22.05 -2.71 20.96
N HIS A 20 -22.20 -2.11 22.15
CA HIS A 20 -22.95 -0.86 22.34
C HIS A 20 -22.05 0.38 22.40
N LEU A 21 -20.76 0.22 22.12
CA LEU A 21 -19.81 1.32 22.12
C LEU A 21 -19.97 2.13 20.82
N ARG A 22 -19.91 3.46 20.93
CA ARG A 22 -19.79 4.35 19.76
C ARG A 22 -18.32 4.57 19.41
N PHE A 23 -18.01 4.68 18.11
CA PHE A 23 -16.72 5.06 17.56
C PHE A 23 -16.18 6.33 18.23
N LYS A 24 -17.00 7.37 18.39
CA LYS A 24 -16.59 8.61 19.07
C LYS A 24 -16.16 8.37 20.52
N THR A 25 -16.81 7.44 21.22
CA THR A 25 -16.42 7.06 22.59
C THR A 25 -15.09 6.33 22.60
N LEU A 26 -14.89 5.37 21.68
CA LEU A 26 -13.61 4.68 21.50
C LEU A 26 -12.47 5.69 21.22
N ARG A 27 -12.69 6.61 20.28
CA ARG A 27 -11.72 7.65 19.89
C ARG A 27 -11.31 8.54 21.06
N ARG A 28 -12.24 8.90 21.95
CA ARG A 28 -11.94 9.69 23.17
C ARG A 28 -11.06 8.94 24.17
N GLN A 29 -11.13 7.61 24.21
CA GLN A 29 -10.29 6.79 25.10
C GLN A 29 -8.87 6.58 24.53
N LEU A 30 -8.68 6.81 23.24
CA LEU A 30 -7.41 6.68 22.52
C LEU A 30 -6.82 8.09 22.30
N VAL A 31 -6.26 8.64 23.37
CA VAL A 31 -5.73 10.01 23.36
C VAL A 31 -4.48 10.09 22.47
N THR A 32 -4.50 11.03 21.53
CA THR A 32 -3.40 11.27 20.58
C THR A 32 -2.92 12.72 20.69
N PRO A 33 -2.07 13.05 21.66
CA PRO A 33 -1.63 14.43 21.91
C PRO A 33 -0.67 14.95 20.83
N HIS A 34 0.04 14.06 20.15
CA HIS A 34 0.97 14.42 19.08
C HIS A 34 0.23 14.38 17.74
N VAL A 35 0.15 15.51 17.04
CA VAL A 35 -0.65 15.65 15.82
C VAL A 35 0.19 16.28 14.71
N GLY A 36 -0.01 15.79 13.49
CA GLY A 36 0.46 16.42 12.27
C GLY A 36 -0.50 16.17 11.12
N GLU A 37 -0.08 16.56 9.94
CA GLU A 37 -0.86 16.43 8.72
C GLU A 37 0.03 15.96 7.58
N ILE A 38 -0.42 14.94 6.85
CA ILE A 38 0.17 14.55 5.57
C ILE A 38 -0.64 15.29 4.51
N CYS A 39 0.01 16.22 3.82
CA CYS A 39 -0.56 16.99 2.74
C CYS A 39 0.01 16.49 1.41
N LEU A 40 -0.85 15.89 0.58
CA LEU A 40 -0.49 15.42 -0.74
C LEU A 40 -0.89 16.50 -1.76
N PRO A 41 0.08 17.32 -2.23
CA PRO A 41 -0.21 18.37 -3.19
C PRO A 41 -0.59 17.78 -4.53
N SER A 42 -1.49 18.46 -5.21
CA SER A 42 -1.84 18.16 -6.59
C SER A 42 -0.99 19.01 -7.52
N ALA A 43 -0.40 18.37 -8.53
CA ALA A 43 0.24 19.05 -9.65
C ALA A 43 -0.67 18.98 -10.88
N SER A 44 -0.81 20.10 -11.58
CA SER A 44 -1.40 20.16 -12.93
C SER A 44 -0.37 20.84 -13.83
N PHE A 45 0.05 20.16 -14.89
CA PHE A 45 0.99 20.72 -15.87
C PHE A 45 0.31 21.08 -17.19
N GLU A 46 -0.95 20.69 -17.39
CA GLU A 46 -1.63 20.80 -18.68
C GLU A 46 -2.97 21.52 -18.64
N VAL A 47 -3.54 21.72 -17.45
CA VAL A 47 -4.84 22.38 -17.31
C VAL A 47 -4.61 23.77 -16.72
N ASP A 48 -4.81 24.79 -17.55
CA ASP A 48 -5.06 26.16 -17.09
C ASP A 48 -6.38 26.15 -16.30
N GLY A 49 -6.26 26.05 -14.98
CA GLY A 49 -7.38 25.92 -14.06
C GLY A 49 -6.92 25.95 -12.62
N SER A 50 -7.85 26.22 -11.70
CA SER A 50 -7.57 26.27 -10.27
C SER A 50 -6.91 24.95 -9.81
N PRO A 51 -5.82 25.00 -9.03
CA PRO A 51 -5.14 23.80 -8.56
C PRO A 51 -6.13 22.89 -7.83
N LEU A 52 -6.10 21.61 -8.17
CA LEU A 52 -6.82 20.56 -7.46
C LEU A 52 -6.60 20.69 -5.95
N PRO A 53 -7.66 20.57 -5.12
CA PRO A 53 -7.49 20.63 -3.67
C PRO A 53 -6.59 19.46 -3.22
N PRO A 54 -5.57 19.74 -2.39
CA PRO A 54 -4.68 18.69 -1.91
C PRO A 54 -5.45 17.69 -1.05
N VAL A 55 -5.03 16.42 -1.09
CA VAL A 55 -5.54 15.41 -0.16
C VAL A 55 -4.81 15.58 1.16
N ARG A 56 -5.55 15.95 2.22
CA ARG A 56 -5.02 16.21 3.56
C ARG A 56 -5.49 15.13 4.52
N MET A 57 -4.55 14.40 5.11
CA MET A 57 -4.82 13.39 6.14
C MET A 57 -4.26 13.87 7.47
N LYS A 58 -5.13 14.10 8.45
CA LYS A 58 -4.72 14.38 9.82
C LYS A 58 -4.19 13.10 10.44
N VAL A 59 -3.02 13.16 11.06
CA VAL A 59 -2.41 12.03 11.74
C VAL A 59 -2.19 12.38 13.20
N GLY A 60 -2.82 11.64 14.10
CA GLY A 60 -2.64 11.75 15.54
C GLY A 60 -1.98 10.50 16.11
N THR A 61 -1.06 10.65 17.05
CA THR A 61 -0.44 9.53 17.77
C THR A 61 -0.32 9.78 19.27
N SER A 62 -0.36 8.68 20.03
CA SER A 62 -0.08 8.63 21.47
C SER A 62 1.41 8.78 21.81
N HIS A 63 2.31 8.55 20.85
CA HIS A 63 3.75 8.50 21.07
C HIS A 63 4.48 9.43 20.09
N GLU A 64 5.33 10.32 20.61
CA GLU A 64 6.08 11.29 19.82
C GLU A 64 6.96 10.63 18.75
N GLU A 65 7.51 9.46 19.03
CA GLU A 65 8.39 8.74 18.11
C GLU A 65 7.68 8.30 16.83
N LEU A 66 6.39 7.96 16.91
CA LEU A 66 5.57 7.71 15.72
C LEU A 66 5.35 8.99 14.92
N LEU A 67 5.19 10.14 15.58
CA LEU A 67 5.05 11.41 14.87
C LEU A 67 6.32 11.72 14.08
N ARG A 68 7.49 11.50 14.69
CA ARG A 68 8.80 11.67 14.04
C ARG A 68 9.03 10.62 12.95
N TRP A 69 8.53 9.40 13.12
CA TRP A 69 8.49 8.38 12.06
C TRP A 69 7.71 8.90 10.84
N PHE A 70 6.51 9.48 11.04
CA PHE A 70 5.74 10.08 9.93
C PHE A 70 6.48 11.26 9.28
N GLN A 71 7.17 12.10 10.05
CA GLN A 71 7.96 13.21 9.52
C GLN A 71 9.06 12.72 8.57
N LEU A 72 9.67 11.58 8.87
CA LEU A 72 10.73 10.98 8.05
C LEU A 72 10.17 10.23 6.83
N GLU A 73 9.20 9.34 7.03
CA GLU A 73 8.58 8.53 5.96
C GLU A 73 7.85 9.40 4.91
N TYR A 74 7.24 10.50 5.36
CA TYR A 74 6.52 11.44 4.50
C TYR A 74 7.28 12.76 4.34
N PHE A 75 8.61 12.72 4.39
CA PHE A 75 9.44 13.92 4.26
C PHE A 75 9.10 14.73 3.01
N GLY A 76 8.85 16.03 3.21
CA GLY A 76 8.40 16.96 2.16
C GLY A 76 6.88 17.02 1.97
N PHE A 77 6.12 16.09 2.54
CA PHE A 77 4.65 16.06 2.52
C PHE A 77 4.03 16.16 3.92
N PHE A 78 4.83 15.99 4.98
CA PHE A 78 4.38 16.09 6.36
C PHE A 78 4.49 17.53 6.89
N GLN A 79 3.42 18.02 7.52
CA GLN A 79 3.36 19.30 8.22
C GLN A 79 3.06 19.08 9.70
N SER A 80 3.93 19.58 10.58
CA SER A 80 3.66 19.58 12.02
C SER A 80 2.70 20.70 12.37
N LYS A 81 1.59 20.40 13.06
CA LYS A 81 0.70 21.44 13.59
C LYS A 81 1.29 21.96 14.89
N SER A 82 1.83 23.18 14.90
CA SER A 82 2.20 23.87 16.13
C SER A 82 0.93 24.17 16.94
N SER A 83 0.99 24.01 18.26
CA SER A 83 -0.16 24.13 19.18
C SER A 83 -0.84 25.51 19.21
N ASN A 84 -0.32 26.51 18.49
CA ASN A 84 -0.85 27.86 18.41
C ASN A 84 -1.13 28.23 16.94
N GLY A 85 -2.38 28.14 16.51
CA GLY A 85 -2.86 28.62 15.21
C GLY A 85 -4.37 28.41 15.13
N GLY A 86 -5.11 29.53 15.00
CA GLY A 86 -6.55 29.63 15.25
C GLY A 86 -7.47 28.82 14.34
N PRO A 87 -8.80 28.88 14.59
CA PRO A 87 -9.79 28.25 13.74
C PRO A 87 -9.95 29.09 12.48
N GLU A 88 -9.76 28.51 11.29
CA GLU A 88 -10.58 28.77 10.08
C GLU A 88 -9.94 28.12 8.84
N ASN A 89 -10.75 27.31 8.14
CA ASN A 89 -10.51 26.61 6.86
C ASN A 89 -9.64 25.33 6.84
N ASP A 90 -9.68 24.55 7.93
CA ASP A 90 -8.91 23.31 8.13
C ASP A 90 -9.70 22.03 7.73
N ARG A 91 -10.19 21.94 6.48
CA ARG A 91 -10.91 20.73 6.01
C ARG A 91 -9.92 19.60 5.69
N THR A 92 -9.68 18.72 6.67
CA THR A 92 -8.96 17.45 6.47
C THR A 92 -9.88 16.42 5.84
N ASN A 93 -9.41 15.69 4.82
CA ASN A 93 -10.19 14.65 4.15
C ASN A 93 -10.38 13.40 5.01
N ALA A 94 -9.36 13.04 5.79
CA ALA A 94 -9.41 11.90 6.71
C ALA A 94 -8.71 12.21 8.05
N ASP A 95 -9.24 11.65 9.15
CA ASP A 95 -8.59 11.68 10.48
C ASP A 95 -8.08 10.29 10.85
N VAL A 96 -6.77 10.15 11.02
CA VAL A 96 -6.09 8.88 11.28
C VAL A 96 -5.43 8.92 12.65
N CYS A 97 -5.65 7.87 13.45
CA CYS A 97 -5.09 7.79 14.79
C CYS A 97 -4.29 6.52 15.08
N PHE A 98 -3.17 6.70 15.77
CA PHE A 98 -2.22 5.64 16.12
C PHE A 98 -2.03 5.59 17.63
N HIS A 99 -2.46 4.49 18.24
CA HIS A 99 -2.38 4.33 19.69
C HIS A 99 -1.57 3.09 20.09
N VAL A 100 -0.56 3.29 20.92
CA VAL A 100 0.23 2.19 21.48
C VAL A 100 -0.52 1.64 22.69
N GLY A 101 -0.68 0.32 22.74
CA GLY A 101 -1.47 -0.34 23.79
C GLY A 101 -2.99 -0.14 23.67
N PRO A 102 -3.76 -0.70 24.63
CA PRO A 102 -5.22 -0.72 24.60
C PRO A 102 -5.85 0.61 25.03
N PRO A 103 -7.13 0.85 24.69
CA PRO A 103 -7.92 1.93 25.28
C PRO A 103 -8.05 1.74 26.80
N LYS A 104 -7.66 2.77 27.57
CA LYS A 104 -7.42 2.69 29.02
C LYS A 104 -8.55 2.05 29.82
N SER A 105 -9.78 2.52 29.65
CA SER A 105 -10.96 2.08 30.42
C SER A 105 -11.72 0.91 29.78
N LEU A 106 -11.49 0.64 28.49
CA LEU A 106 -12.24 -0.36 27.72
C LEU A 106 -11.51 -1.71 27.63
N GLY A 107 -10.18 -1.70 27.75
CA GLY A 107 -9.33 -2.87 27.53
C GLY A 107 -9.32 -3.31 26.07
N TYR A 108 -9.11 -4.61 25.82
CA TYR A 108 -9.20 -5.20 24.48
C TYR A 108 -10.61 -5.79 24.23
N PRO A 109 -11.09 -5.77 22.97
CA PRO A 109 -12.38 -6.35 22.61
C PRO A 109 -12.34 -7.88 22.76
N TYR A 110 -12.90 -8.39 23.86
CA TYR A 110 -12.90 -9.80 24.23
C TYR A 110 -13.46 -10.71 23.13
N THR A 111 -14.53 -10.28 22.47
CA THR A 111 -15.18 -11.00 21.37
C THR A 111 -14.23 -11.27 20.21
N LEU A 112 -13.43 -10.27 19.80
CA LEU A 112 -12.41 -10.46 18.76
C LEU A 112 -11.34 -11.46 19.21
N VAL A 113 -10.89 -11.39 20.46
CA VAL A 113 -9.89 -12.34 21.00
C VAL A 113 -10.44 -13.77 21.01
N SER A 114 -11.68 -13.96 21.43
CA SER A 114 -12.33 -15.27 21.41
C SER A 114 -12.50 -15.82 19.99
N GLU A 115 -12.82 -14.96 19.03
CA GLU A 115 -13.00 -15.36 17.63
C GLU A 115 -11.67 -15.69 16.94
N VAL A 116 -10.58 -15.01 17.29
CA VAL A 116 -9.20 -15.37 16.90
C VAL A 116 -8.89 -16.81 17.33
N ASN A 117 -9.15 -17.13 18.60
CA ASN A 117 -8.89 -18.47 19.13
C ASN A 117 -9.75 -19.53 18.44
N ASN A 118 -11.05 -19.27 18.28
CA ASN A 118 -11.97 -20.18 17.59
C ASN A 118 -11.56 -20.41 16.13
N PHE A 119 -11.19 -19.35 15.42
CA PHE A 119 -10.72 -19.44 14.03
C PHE A 119 -9.45 -20.26 13.92
N THR A 120 -8.45 -19.98 14.77
CA THR A 120 -7.17 -20.69 14.78
C THR A 120 -7.37 -22.17 15.11
N GLU A 121 -8.24 -22.48 16.06
CA GLU A 121 -8.58 -23.86 16.40
C GLU A 121 -9.35 -24.57 15.27
N ALA A 122 -10.25 -23.88 14.58
CA ALA A 122 -10.97 -24.44 13.44
C ALA A 122 -10.02 -24.78 12.28
N VAL A 123 -9.05 -23.89 11.96
CA VAL A 123 -7.99 -24.18 10.99
C VAL A 123 -7.18 -25.39 11.44
N ARG A 124 -6.77 -25.44 12.72
CA ARG A 124 -6.05 -26.59 13.29
C ARG A 124 -6.79 -27.91 13.11
N ARG A 125 -8.06 -27.97 13.50
CA ARG A 125 -8.89 -29.19 13.39
C ARG A 125 -9.07 -29.62 11.93
N SER A 126 -9.22 -28.67 11.02
CA SER A 126 -9.34 -28.96 9.59
C SER A 126 -8.05 -29.57 9.02
N GLU A 127 -6.89 -29.06 9.46
CA GLU A 127 -5.60 -29.61 9.04
C GLU A 127 -5.30 -30.98 9.69
N GLU A 128 -5.63 -31.16 10.98
CA GLU A 128 -5.53 -32.46 11.66
C GLU A 128 -6.41 -33.52 11.00
N TYR A 129 -7.62 -33.15 10.59
CA TYR A 129 -8.54 -34.04 9.88
C TYR A 129 -8.00 -34.44 8.50
N ALA A 130 -7.53 -33.47 7.70
CA ALA A 130 -6.96 -33.75 6.38
C ALA A 130 -5.72 -34.66 6.46
N ALA A 131 -4.90 -34.49 7.50
CA ALA A 131 -3.76 -35.36 7.75
C ALA A 131 -4.17 -36.80 8.07
N TRP A 132 -5.23 -36.96 8.86
CA TRP A 132 -5.73 -38.26 9.28
C TRP A 132 -6.37 -39.05 8.13
N GLU A 133 -7.03 -38.36 7.20
CA GLU A 133 -7.63 -39.01 6.02
C GLU A 133 -6.62 -39.32 4.90
N GLU A 134 -5.33 -38.96 5.03
CA GLU A 134 -4.32 -39.03 3.95
C GLU A 134 -4.78 -38.37 2.64
N THR A 135 -5.73 -37.43 2.73
CA THR A 135 -6.28 -36.72 1.58
C THR A 135 -5.42 -35.51 1.25
N ASP A 136 -5.22 -35.25 -0.05
CA ASP A 136 -4.69 -33.97 -0.50
C ASP A 136 -5.54 -32.85 0.10
N THR A 137 -4.87 -31.82 0.63
CA THR A 137 -5.45 -30.70 1.37
C THR A 137 -6.86 -30.38 0.91
N ALA A 138 -7.85 -30.75 1.73
CA ALA A 138 -9.23 -30.29 1.55
C ALA A 138 -9.21 -28.76 1.32
N VAL A 139 -10.18 -28.24 0.57
CA VAL A 139 -10.42 -26.79 0.40
C VAL A 139 -10.80 -26.21 1.77
N GLY A 140 -9.80 -26.08 2.64
CA GLY A 140 -9.93 -25.68 4.03
C GLY A 140 -10.06 -24.17 4.14
N PRO A 141 -10.49 -23.67 5.32
CA PRO A 141 -10.55 -22.24 5.58
C PRO A 141 -9.19 -21.59 5.32
N HIS A 142 -9.17 -20.46 4.61
CA HIS A 142 -7.95 -19.72 4.31
C HIS A 142 -7.16 -19.46 5.60
N SER A 143 -5.84 -19.70 5.59
CA SER A 143 -4.96 -19.48 6.74
C SER A 143 -4.83 -18.02 7.19
N THR A 144 -5.46 -17.08 6.46
CA THR A 144 -5.52 -15.66 6.82
C THR A 144 -6.94 -15.15 6.73
N ARG A 145 -7.40 -14.43 7.77
CA ARG A 145 -8.75 -13.85 7.84
C ARG A 145 -8.75 -12.49 8.54
N TRP A 146 -9.62 -11.58 8.10
CA TRP A 146 -10.00 -10.40 8.87
C TRP A 146 -11.21 -10.72 9.73
N ILE A 147 -11.09 -10.48 11.02
CA ILE A 147 -12.15 -10.70 12.00
C ILE A 147 -12.66 -9.33 12.43
N THR A 148 -13.97 -9.10 12.33
CA THR A 148 -14.59 -7.77 12.49
C THR A 148 -15.74 -7.82 13.47
N GLN A 149 -15.75 -6.84 14.36
CA GLN A 149 -16.82 -6.60 15.29
C GLN A 149 -17.42 -5.21 15.03
N GLN A 150 -18.74 -5.16 14.87
CA GLN A 150 -19.46 -3.90 14.71
C GLN A 150 -19.54 -3.12 16.03
N LEU A 151 -19.45 -1.80 15.90
CA LEU A 151 -19.81 -0.79 16.90
C LEU A 151 -21.18 -0.20 16.52
N LEU A 152 -21.65 0.80 17.26
CA LEU A 152 -22.93 1.47 16.92
C LEU A 152 -22.85 2.37 15.68
N ASP A 153 -21.68 2.93 15.38
CA ASP A 153 -21.43 3.90 14.29
C ASP A 153 -20.04 3.68 13.66
N GLY A 154 -19.59 2.43 13.61
CA GLY A 154 -18.28 2.02 13.10
C GLY A 154 -17.98 0.55 13.34
N PHE A 155 -16.71 0.17 13.24
CA PHE A 155 -16.26 -1.19 13.50
C PHE A 155 -14.86 -1.24 14.10
N VAL A 156 -14.51 -2.41 14.65
CA VAL A 156 -13.14 -2.80 15.02
C VAL A 156 -12.82 -4.13 14.33
N SER A 157 -11.67 -4.21 13.67
CA SER A 157 -11.20 -5.39 12.95
C SER A 157 -9.77 -5.74 13.29
N ARG A 158 -9.42 -7.01 13.13
CA ARG A 158 -8.07 -7.52 13.30
C ARG A 158 -7.77 -8.57 12.24
N ARG A 159 -6.56 -8.54 11.67
CA ARG A 159 -6.09 -9.60 10.78
C ARG A 159 -5.49 -10.72 11.63
N VAL A 160 -5.90 -11.95 11.34
CA VAL A 160 -5.36 -13.16 11.93
C VAL A 160 -4.76 -14.02 10.83
N VAL A 161 -3.53 -14.46 11.04
CA VAL A 161 -2.87 -15.49 10.25
C VAL A 161 -2.77 -16.70 11.16
N ALA A 162 -3.55 -17.75 10.88
CA ALA A 162 -3.43 -19.00 11.59
C ALA A 162 -2.12 -19.68 11.18
N HIS A 163 -1.32 -20.05 12.18
CA HIS A 163 -0.08 -20.81 12.03
C HIS A 163 -0.32 -22.22 12.51
N VAL A 164 -0.83 -23.06 11.62
CA VAL A 164 -0.82 -24.51 11.79
C VAL A 164 -0.31 -25.11 10.49
N GLY A 165 0.44 -26.20 10.62
CA GLY A 165 1.32 -26.71 9.58
C GLY A 165 1.15 -28.19 9.34
N LEU A 166 0.52 -28.50 8.20
CA LEU A 166 0.98 -29.56 7.29
C LEU A 166 1.06 -29.12 5.81
N ALA A 167 0.56 -27.92 5.46
CA ALA A 167 0.41 -27.52 4.05
C ALA A 167 1.53 -26.61 3.47
N CYS A 168 2.62 -26.35 4.20
CA CYS A 168 3.74 -25.56 3.68
C CYS A 168 5.03 -26.39 3.70
N THR A 169 5.64 -26.62 2.53
CA THR A 169 6.89 -27.38 2.34
C THR A 169 8.05 -26.91 3.23
N ASN A 170 7.98 -25.69 3.76
CA ASN A 170 9.04 -25.06 4.54
C ASN A 170 8.73 -25.00 6.05
N MET A 171 7.56 -25.49 6.50
CA MET A 171 7.15 -25.36 7.91
C MET A 171 7.95 -26.29 8.84
N SER A 172 8.31 -27.49 8.38
CA SER A 172 9.19 -28.41 9.12
C SER A 172 10.56 -27.78 9.38
N GLN A 173 11.13 -27.08 8.38
CA GLN A 173 12.36 -26.31 8.51
C GLN A 173 12.21 -25.09 9.42
N THR A 174 11.04 -24.42 9.39
CA THR A 174 10.76 -23.28 10.26
C THR A 174 10.64 -23.73 11.72
N LEU A 175 9.96 -24.84 11.98
CA LEU A 175 9.84 -25.44 13.32
C LEU A 175 11.17 -25.99 13.83
N SER A 176 11.97 -26.65 12.99
CA SER A 176 13.31 -27.12 13.39
C SER A 176 14.24 -25.95 13.69
N THR A 177 14.16 -24.87 12.91
CA THR A 177 14.91 -23.64 13.15
C THR A 177 14.43 -22.94 14.42
N ALA A 178 13.13 -22.82 14.65
CA ALA A 178 12.57 -22.24 15.86
C ALA A 178 12.97 -23.04 17.10
N ARG A 179 12.90 -24.38 17.06
CA ARG A 179 13.39 -25.26 18.14
C ARG A 179 14.88 -25.08 18.39
N ARG A 180 15.71 -25.04 17.34
CA ARG A 180 17.15 -24.79 17.45
C ARG A 180 17.44 -23.42 18.06
N LEU A 181 16.61 -22.42 17.78
CA LEU A 181 16.70 -21.06 18.31
C LEU A 181 15.93 -20.87 19.63
N GLN A 182 15.31 -21.93 20.18
CA GLN A 182 14.44 -21.88 21.36
C GLN A 182 13.33 -20.81 21.28
N LEU A 183 12.79 -20.57 20.07
CA LEU A 183 11.69 -19.64 19.82
C LEU A 183 10.35 -20.37 19.92
N GLU A 184 9.47 -19.88 20.79
CA GLU A 184 8.06 -20.30 20.82
C GLU A 184 7.31 -19.67 19.64
N LEU A 185 6.75 -20.51 18.77
CA LEU A 185 5.88 -20.05 17.69
C LEU A 185 4.43 -20.09 18.18
N ALA A 186 3.82 -18.92 18.35
CA ALA A 186 2.40 -18.82 18.63
C ALA A 186 1.58 -19.46 17.49
N PRO A 187 0.46 -20.15 17.78
CA PRO A 187 -0.36 -20.82 16.77
C PRO A 187 -1.07 -19.84 15.82
N SER A 188 -0.94 -18.53 16.03
CA SER A 188 -1.39 -17.50 15.11
C SER A 188 -0.54 -16.23 15.26
N ASP A 189 -0.40 -15.48 14.16
CA ASP A 189 0.13 -14.11 14.14
C ASP A 189 -1.03 -13.15 13.87
N VAL A 190 -1.03 -12.05 14.60
CA VAL A 190 -2.19 -11.20 14.76
C VAL A 190 -1.78 -9.74 14.64
N SER A 191 -2.42 -9.01 13.73
CA SER A 191 -2.15 -7.58 13.56
C SER A 191 -2.63 -6.77 14.77
N PRO A 192 -2.29 -5.48 14.89
CA PRO A 192 -3.02 -4.56 15.76
C PRO A 192 -4.52 -4.49 15.43
N TYR A 193 -5.29 -3.83 16.29
CA TYR A 193 -6.72 -3.61 16.09
C TYR A 193 -6.94 -2.37 15.24
N TYR A 194 -7.53 -2.55 14.06
CA TYR A 194 -7.95 -1.49 13.16
C TYR A 194 -9.37 -1.09 13.51
N PHE A 195 -9.71 0.19 13.40
CA PHE A 195 -11.08 0.64 13.61
C PHE A 195 -11.37 1.85 12.72
N ALA A 196 -12.64 1.99 12.34
CA ALA A 196 -13.11 3.12 11.55
C ALA A 196 -14.57 3.43 11.88
N ASN A 197 -15.02 4.62 11.53
CA ASN A 197 -16.45 4.94 11.52
C ASN A 197 -17.12 4.38 10.25
N ASP A 198 -18.45 4.32 10.23
CA ASP A 198 -19.19 3.75 9.08
C ASP A 198 -18.99 4.53 7.78
N LEU A 199 -18.69 5.83 7.88
CA LEU A 199 -18.40 6.70 6.74
C LEU A 199 -16.96 6.54 6.22
N LEU A 200 -16.10 5.80 6.92
CA LEU A 200 -14.69 5.61 6.58
C LEU A 200 -13.89 6.92 6.41
N THR A 201 -14.34 7.98 7.07
CA THR A 201 -13.68 9.29 7.12
C THR A 201 -12.71 9.41 8.29
N SER A 202 -12.84 8.53 9.29
CA SER A 202 -11.90 8.44 10.40
C SER A 202 -11.46 7.01 10.62
N TRP A 203 -10.15 6.83 10.74
CA TRP A 203 -9.47 5.56 10.85
C TRP A 203 -8.57 5.54 12.08
N GLY A 204 -8.30 4.36 12.59
CA GLY A 204 -7.35 4.21 13.66
C GLY A 204 -6.79 2.81 13.81
N ILE A 205 -5.65 2.74 14.48
CA ILE A 205 -5.13 1.49 15.04
C ILE A 205 -4.81 1.66 16.53
N PHE A 206 -5.09 0.62 17.31
CA PHE A 206 -4.66 0.52 18.70
C PHE A 206 -4.06 -0.86 19.01
N GLY A 207 -3.33 -0.95 20.12
CA GLY A 207 -2.53 -2.14 20.44
C GLY A 207 -1.31 -2.27 19.54
N VAL A 208 -0.84 -1.16 18.95
CA VAL A 208 0.44 -1.11 18.26
C VAL A 208 1.55 -1.33 19.30
N PRO A 209 2.57 -2.16 19.02
CA PRO A 209 3.74 -2.25 19.88
C PRO A 209 4.43 -0.90 20.04
N ASP A 210 5.17 -0.72 21.14
CA ASP A 210 6.01 0.47 21.32
C ASP A 210 6.96 0.60 20.11
N PRO A 211 7.11 1.79 19.49
CA PRO A 211 8.04 2.03 18.39
C PRO A 211 9.49 1.60 18.67
N LYS A 212 9.90 1.55 19.95
CA LYS A 212 11.22 1.06 20.37
C LYS A 212 11.33 -0.46 20.41
N SER A 213 10.20 -1.16 20.40
CA SER A 213 10.16 -2.61 20.45
C SER A 213 10.62 -3.22 19.14
N THR A 214 11.33 -4.34 19.21
CA THR A 214 11.64 -5.18 18.05
C THR A 214 10.40 -5.79 17.38
N GLU A 215 9.26 -5.77 18.07
CA GLU A 215 7.97 -6.25 17.55
C GLU A 215 7.23 -5.20 16.71
N PHE A 216 7.69 -3.94 16.70
CA PHE A 216 7.06 -2.88 15.95
C PHE A 216 7.16 -3.12 14.44
N ARG A 217 5.99 -3.18 13.78
CA ARG A 217 5.87 -3.41 12.34
C ARG A 217 5.33 -2.15 11.66
N THR A 218 6.18 -1.47 10.89
CA THR A 218 5.82 -0.30 10.08
C THR A 218 4.74 -0.63 9.04
N ASP A 219 4.70 -1.86 8.55
CA ASP A 219 3.70 -2.35 7.60
C ASP A 219 2.25 -2.10 8.04
N ASP A 220 1.95 -2.19 9.34
CA ASP A 220 0.60 -1.95 9.86
C ASP A 220 0.24 -0.47 9.85
N VAL A 221 1.22 0.39 10.11
CA VAL A 221 1.09 1.84 10.09
C VAL A 221 0.86 2.34 8.66
N THR A 222 1.72 1.94 7.72
CA THR A 222 1.60 2.30 6.30
C THR A 222 0.28 1.80 5.71
N ARG A 223 -0.18 0.60 6.12
CA ARG A 223 -1.45 0.04 5.64
C ARG A 223 -2.66 0.87 6.08
N LEU A 224 -2.69 1.35 7.34
CA LEU A 224 -3.79 2.22 7.78
C LEU A 224 -3.85 3.51 6.96
N LEU A 225 -2.70 4.12 6.66
CA LEU A 225 -2.64 5.31 5.82
C LEU A 225 -3.08 5.03 4.37
N GLN A 226 -2.74 3.86 3.82
CA GLN A 226 -3.28 3.43 2.52
C GLN A 226 -4.80 3.31 2.55
N PHE A 227 -5.40 2.81 3.64
CA PHE A 227 -6.86 2.73 3.78
C PHE A 227 -7.51 4.11 3.88
N ALA A 228 -6.95 5.02 4.68
CA ALA A 228 -7.46 6.38 4.83
C ALA A 228 -7.36 7.18 3.51
N HIS A 229 -6.26 7.00 2.77
CA HIS A 229 -6.12 7.59 1.45
C HIS A 229 -7.15 7.00 0.47
N ALA A 230 -7.25 5.67 0.39
CA ALA A 230 -8.19 4.99 -0.50
C ALA A 230 -9.65 5.36 -0.20
N SER A 231 -10.06 5.39 1.08
CA SER A 231 -11.43 5.78 1.47
C SER A 231 -11.78 7.22 1.13
N THR A 232 -10.75 8.08 0.95
CA THR A 232 -10.93 9.45 0.46
C THR A 232 -11.09 9.46 -1.06
N VAL A 233 -10.12 8.90 -1.80
CA VAL A 233 -10.01 9.11 -3.24
C VAL A 233 -10.97 8.25 -4.07
N LEU A 234 -11.28 7.04 -3.60
CA LEU A 234 -12.15 6.10 -4.32
C LEU A 234 -13.57 6.67 -4.52
N PRO A 235 -14.29 7.10 -3.48
CA PRO A 235 -15.63 7.68 -3.67
C PRO A 235 -15.57 9.09 -4.26
N MET A 236 -14.55 9.89 -3.92
CA MET A 236 -14.46 11.29 -4.36
C MET A 236 -14.25 11.43 -5.87
N TYR A 237 -13.48 10.54 -6.47
CA TYR A 237 -13.11 10.62 -7.90
C TYR A 237 -13.58 9.41 -8.72
N ARG A 238 -14.37 8.51 -8.13
CA ARG A 238 -14.75 7.21 -8.73
C ARG A 238 -13.52 6.45 -9.26
N ALA A 239 -12.44 6.50 -8.48
CA ALA A 239 -11.15 6.01 -8.92
C ALA A 239 -11.07 4.48 -8.90
N LEU A 240 -10.24 3.93 -9.78
CA LEU A 240 -9.81 2.54 -9.81
C LEU A 240 -8.58 2.37 -8.94
N TRP A 241 -8.57 1.38 -8.06
CA TRP A 241 -7.38 1.03 -7.30
C TRP A 241 -6.56 -0.01 -8.07
N ILE A 242 -5.38 0.38 -8.55
CA ILE A 242 -4.54 -0.43 -9.44
C ILE A 242 -3.30 -0.92 -8.70
N ASN A 243 -2.95 -2.19 -8.92
CA ASN A 243 -1.67 -2.79 -8.51
C ASN A 243 -0.61 -2.60 -9.60
N GLY A 244 0.18 -1.54 -9.49
CA GLY A 244 1.21 -1.23 -10.46
C GLY A 244 2.15 -0.14 -10.01
N ALA A 245 2.89 0.41 -10.96
CA ALA A 245 3.64 1.64 -10.77
C ALA A 245 3.19 2.67 -11.79
N ALA A 246 3.25 3.94 -11.42
CA ALA A 246 2.92 5.06 -12.29
C ALA A 246 4.05 6.10 -12.22
N LEU A 247 4.56 6.49 -13.39
CA LEU A 247 5.60 7.49 -13.55
C LEU A 247 5.08 8.65 -14.38
N CYS A 248 5.58 9.86 -14.10
CA CYS A 248 5.30 11.04 -14.89
C CYS A 248 6.58 11.85 -15.16
N ASN A 249 6.58 12.65 -16.23
CA ASN A 249 7.63 13.61 -16.53
C ASN A 249 7.22 15.03 -16.11
N GLU A 250 8.10 16.02 -16.31
CA GLU A 250 7.81 17.42 -15.99
C GLU A 250 6.86 18.11 -16.99
N LYS A 251 6.59 17.48 -18.14
CA LYS A 251 5.67 17.99 -19.17
C LYS A 251 4.21 17.63 -18.91
N GLY A 252 3.93 16.82 -17.89
CA GLY A 252 2.59 16.31 -17.61
C GLY A 252 2.26 14.98 -18.29
N ASP A 253 3.22 14.33 -18.95
CA ASP A 253 3.01 13.01 -19.51
C ASP A 253 3.20 11.92 -18.45
N ALA A 254 2.41 10.85 -18.52
CA ALA A 254 2.50 9.70 -17.64
C ALA A 254 2.52 8.36 -18.39
N VAL A 255 3.05 7.35 -17.71
CA VAL A 255 3.05 5.95 -18.12
C VAL A 255 2.64 5.07 -16.95
N LEU A 256 1.80 4.06 -17.22
CA LEU A 256 1.44 3.04 -16.25
C LEU A 256 2.29 1.79 -16.49
N ILE A 257 2.84 1.20 -15.44
CA ILE A 257 3.60 -0.06 -15.48
C ILE A 257 2.77 -1.12 -14.75
N LEU A 258 2.22 -2.05 -15.52
CA LEU A 258 1.29 -3.10 -15.08
C LEU A 258 1.89 -4.49 -15.34
N GLY A 259 1.24 -5.52 -14.80
CA GLY A 259 1.67 -6.91 -14.98
C GLY A 259 1.51 -7.77 -13.72
N PRO A 260 1.84 -9.07 -13.80
CA PRO A 260 1.59 -10.05 -12.74
C PRO A 260 2.33 -9.75 -11.43
N ARG A 261 1.98 -10.48 -10.36
CA ARG A 261 2.72 -10.39 -9.11
C ARG A 261 4.18 -10.85 -9.34
N ARG A 262 5.13 -10.12 -8.77
CA ARG A 262 6.59 -10.35 -8.92
C ARG A 262 7.15 -10.15 -10.34
N SER A 263 6.43 -9.49 -11.23
CA SER A 263 6.96 -9.16 -12.58
C SER A 263 8.03 -8.06 -12.58
N GLY A 264 8.36 -7.44 -11.44
CA GLY A 264 9.38 -6.39 -11.38
C GLY A 264 8.87 -4.98 -11.67
N LYS A 265 7.55 -4.71 -11.64
CA LYS A 265 6.96 -3.37 -11.86
C LYS A 265 7.63 -2.26 -11.05
N THR A 266 7.73 -2.46 -9.74
CA THR A 266 8.36 -1.51 -8.81
C THR A 266 9.84 -1.35 -9.18
N THR A 267 10.56 -2.45 -9.37
CA THR A 267 11.98 -2.43 -9.77
C THR A 267 12.21 -1.65 -11.06
N LEU A 268 11.41 -1.90 -12.10
CA LEU A 268 11.50 -1.17 -13.36
C LEU A 268 11.24 0.32 -13.17
N ALA A 269 10.23 0.69 -12.38
CA ALA A 269 9.95 2.09 -12.11
C ALA A 269 11.16 2.80 -11.47
N LEU A 270 11.87 2.13 -10.57
CA LEU A 270 13.10 2.66 -9.97
C LEU A 270 14.27 2.73 -10.96
N HIS A 271 14.40 1.74 -11.86
CA HIS A 271 15.39 1.81 -12.95
C HIS A 271 15.16 3.01 -13.86
N CYS A 272 13.90 3.32 -14.19
CA CYS A 272 13.57 4.53 -14.95
C CYS A 272 13.95 5.82 -14.21
N LEU A 273 13.79 5.88 -12.88
CA LEU A 273 14.20 7.05 -12.08
C LEU A 273 15.72 7.23 -12.03
N ALA A 274 16.47 6.13 -12.09
CA ALA A 274 17.93 6.14 -12.08
C ALA A 274 18.54 6.52 -13.43
N ALA A 275 17.80 6.36 -14.53
CA ALA A 275 18.26 6.73 -15.86
C ALA A 275 18.54 8.25 -15.95
N PRO A 276 19.51 8.68 -16.78
CA PRO A 276 19.89 10.09 -16.96
C PRO A 276 18.84 10.93 -17.72
N SER A 277 17.55 10.63 -17.54
CA SER A 277 16.44 11.37 -18.13
C SER A 277 16.08 12.59 -17.27
N PRO A 278 15.76 13.75 -17.88
CA PRO A 278 15.28 14.93 -17.15
C PRO A 278 14.02 14.62 -16.31
N ARG A 279 14.24 14.54 -15.00
CA ARG A 279 13.30 14.63 -13.87
C ARG A 279 11.97 13.85 -13.98
N LEU A 280 12.05 12.55 -14.30
CA LEU A 280 10.96 11.61 -14.00
C LEU A 280 10.60 11.63 -12.50
N ARG A 281 9.30 11.54 -12.22
CA ARG A 281 8.72 11.47 -10.88
C ARG A 281 7.77 10.28 -10.79
N VAL A 282 7.59 9.82 -9.56
CA VAL A 282 6.72 8.71 -9.18
C VAL A 282 5.39 9.26 -8.71
N VAL A 283 4.30 8.74 -9.26
CA VAL A 283 2.97 8.98 -8.72
C VAL A 283 2.58 7.91 -7.70
N GLY A 284 2.87 6.65 -8.01
CA GLY A 284 2.66 5.54 -7.09
C GLY A 284 3.50 4.33 -7.41
N LEU A 285 3.80 3.54 -6.38
CA LEU A 285 4.55 2.30 -6.44
C LEU A 285 3.80 1.23 -5.67
N GLU A 286 3.79 0.01 -6.22
CA GLU A 286 2.95 -1.12 -5.81
C GLU A 286 1.45 -0.90 -6.01
N ASN A 287 0.91 0.25 -5.59
CA ASN A 287 -0.50 0.59 -5.75
C ASN A 287 -0.68 2.10 -5.97
N PHE A 288 -1.64 2.46 -6.82
CA PHE A 288 -2.06 3.84 -7.06
C PHE A 288 -3.53 3.85 -7.49
N HIS A 289 -4.10 5.04 -7.61
CA HIS A 289 -5.48 5.24 -8.03
C HIS A 289 -5.51 5.94 -9.39
N LEU A 290 -6.38 5.47 -10.28
CA LEU A 290 -6.61 6.01 -11.62
C LEU A 290 -8.05 6.47 -11.71
N ALA A 291 -8.29 7.72 -12.07
CA ALA A 291 -9.63 8.25 -12.31
C ALA A 291 -9.66 9.04 -13.62
N ASP A 292 -10.87 9.25 -14.14
CA ASP A 292 -11.05 10.13 -15.28
C ASP A 292 -10.81 11.58 -14.85
N SER A 293 -10.04 12.32 -15.65
CA SER A 293 -9.81 13.74 -15.42
C SER A 293 -11.09 14.57 -15.59
N SER A 294 -12.06 14.09 -16.38
CA SER A 294 -13.36 14.74 -16.60
C SER A 294 -14.23 14.84 -15.35
N THR A 295 -13.99 13.98 -14.34
CA THR A 295 -14.72 14.02 -13.06
C THR A 295 -14.48 15.29 -12.26
N LEU A 296 -13.48 16.08 -12.64
CA LEU A 296 -13.11 17.34 -12.01
C LEU A 296 -13.80 18.51 -12.74
N ALA A 297 -14.71 19.17 -12.04
CA ALA A 297 -15.34 20.39 -12.53
C ALA A 297 -14.25 21.42 -12.91
N ASN A 298 -14.37 21.99 -14.11
CA ASN A 298 -13.51 23.05 -14.70
C ASN A 298 -12.24 22.61 -15.44
N ILE A 299 -12.01 21.32 -15.66
CA ILE A 299 -10.96 20.87 -16.58
C ILE A 299 -11.52 20.86 -18.00
N LYS A 300 -11.00 21.71 -18.88
CA LYS A 300 -11.24 21.55 -20.31
C LYS A 300 -10.38 20.36 -20.78
N PRO A 301 -10.96 19.30 -21.34
CA PRO A 301 -10.16 18.24 -21.94
C PRO A 301 -9.26 18.86 -23.02
N SER A 302 -7.95 18.65 -22.91
CA SER A 302 -7.06 19.01 -24.01
C SER A 302 -7.40 18.12 -25.21
N LEU A 303 -7.48 18.71 -26.40
CA LEU A 303 -7.81 17.98 -27.65
C LEU A 303 -6.80 16.88 -28.00
N ASP A 304 -5.61 16.86 -27.38
CA ASP A 304 -4.52 15.95 -27.69
C ASP A 304 -4.35 14.83 -26.64
N GLY A 305 -5.18 13.79 -26.74
CA GLY A 305 -4.96 12.49 -26.11
C GLY A 305 -5.62 12.24 -24.76
N PHE A 306 -5.51 11.00 -24.28
CA PHE A 306 -6.18 10.52 -23.06
C PHE A 306 -5.57 11.16 -21.80
N THR A 307 -6.39 11.87 -21.02
CA THR A 307 -5.96 12.55 -19.79
C THR A 307 -6.57 11.88 -18.56
N ALA A 308 -5.73 11.55 -17.57
CA ALA A 308 -6.14 10.83 -16.38
C ALA A 308 -5.68 11.52 -15.10
N LEU A 309 -6.47 11.37 -14.04
CA LEU A 309 -6.07 11.71 -12.68
C LEU A 309 -5.37 10.50 -12.06
N LEU A 310 -4.10 10.67 -11.67
CA LEU A 310 -3.29 9.68 -11.00
C LEU A 310 -3.01 10.12 -9.56
N MET A 311 -3.28 9.23 -8.60
CA MET A 311 -3.12 9.52 -7.17
C MET A 311 -2.42 8.37 -6.43
N GLY A 312 -1.40 8.67 -5.65
CA GLY A 312 -0.68 7.72 -4.82
C GLY A 312 -0.22 8.34 -3.50
N ILE A 313 0.14 7.46 -2.58
CA ILE A 313 0.70 7.84 -1.28
C ILE A 313 2.22 7.65 -1.33
N PRO A 314 3.03 8.69 -1.06
CA PRO A 314 4.47 8.54 -0.92
C PRO A 314 4.75 7.57 0.21
N ALA A 315 5.39 6.44 -0.07
CA ALA A 315 5.71 5.44 0.95
C ALA A 315 6.96 4.66 0.54
N SER A 316 7.61 4.11 1.54
CA SER A 316 8.70 3.16 1.37
C SER A 316 8.20 1.88 0.70
N VAL A 317 8.98 1.36 -0.25
CA VAL A 317 8.58 0.22 -1.09
C VAL A 317 9.49 -0.98 -0.89
N LYS A 318 8.94 -2.20 -1.01
CA LYS A 318 9.72 -3.42 -0.89
C LYS A 318 10.28 -3.84 -2.24
N VAL A 319 11.59 -3.97 -2.35
CA VAL A 319 12.25 -4.45 -3.57
C VAL A 319 13.22 -5.59 -3.32
N GLY A 320 13.60 -6.26 -4.42
CA GLY A 320 14.68 -7.23 -4.44
C GLY A 320 16.04 -6.58 -4.73
N VAL A 321 17.09 -7.36 -4.50
CA VAL A 321 18.52 -6.98 -4.61
C VAL A 321 18.88 -6.32 -5.94
N GLY A 322 18.36 -6.82 -7.07
CA GLY A 322 18.68 -6.28 -8.39
C GLY A 322 18.27 -4.81 -8.58
N ALA A 323 17.24 -4.35 -7.85
CA ALA A 323 16.86 -2.94 -7.86
C ALA A 323 17.90 -2.07 -7.12
N LEU A 324 18.53 -2.59 -6.06
CA LEU A 324 19.46 -1.82 -5.21
C LEU A 324 20.77 -1.52 -5.93
N LEU A 325 21.32 -2.52 -6.62
CA LEU A 325 22.67 -2.47 -7.20
C LEU A 325 22.82 -1.51 -8.40
N GLY A 326 21.72 -1.05 -9.00
CA GLY A 326 21.76 -0.20 -10.20
C GLY A 326 21.06 1.16 -10.08
N THR A 327 20.41 1.49 -8.96
CA THR A 327 19.46 2.63 -8.93
C THR A 327 19.58 3.60 -7.77
N LEU A 328 20.27 3.29 -6.67
CA LEU A 328 20.20 4.10 -5.46
C LEU A 328 21.28 5.19 -5.38
N ARG A 329 20.87 6.43 -5.07
CA ARG A 329 21.79 7.51 -4.67
C ARG A 329 21.32 8.13 -3.35
N PRO A 330 22.20 8.42 -2.39
CA PRO A 330 21.78 9.05 -1.14
C PRO A 330 21.29 10.49 -1.35
N ASN A 331 20.25 10.89 -0.61
CA ASN A 331 19.78 12.27 -0.51
C ASN A 331 20.41 12.94 0.72
N PRO A 332 21.38 13.85 0.54
CA PRO A 332 22.09 14.47 1.65
C PRO A 332 21.17 15.32 2.54
N THR A 333 20.16 15.98 1.96
CA THR A 333 19.23 16.83 2.72
C THR A 333 18.32 16.03 3.62
N LEU A 334 17.84 14.86 3.17
CA LEU A 334 17.03 13.99 4.03
C LEU A 334 17.89 13.39 5.15
N ALA A 335 19.11 12.96 4.83
CA ALA A 335 20.05 12.45 5.84
C ALA A 335 20.35 13.50 6.92
N GLU A 336 20.65 14.74 6.51
CA GLU A 336 20.88 15.86 7.44
C GLU A 336 19.64 16.17 8.29
N ALA A 337 18.47 16.27 7.67
CA ALA A 337 17.22 16.48 8.41
C ALA A 337 16.96 15.36 9.42
N ALA A 338 17.31 14.11 9.08
CA ALA A 338 17.14 12.97 9.96
C ALA A 338 17.93 13.09 11.27
N HIS A 339 19.08 13.75 11.25
CA HIS A 339 19.89 13.99 12.45
C HIS A 339 19.30 15.03 13.41
N THR A 340 18.34 15.83 12.96
CA THR A 340 17.69 16.84 13.82
C THR A 340 16.58 16.27 14.71
N PHE A 341 16.06 15.07 14.39
CA PHE A 341 15.03 14.43 15.20
C PHE A 341 15.69 13.71 16.39
N GLN A 342 15.16 13.91 17.61
CA GLN A 342 15.65 13.22 18.82
C GLN A 342 15.20 11.74 18.88
N LEU A 343 15.30 11.00 17.79
CA LEU A 343 15.06 9.55 17.75
C LEU A 343 16.33 8.78 18.12
N SER A 344 16.19 7.51 18.49
CA SER A 344 17.38 6.68 18.70
C SER A 344 18.16 6.55 17.37
N PRO A 345 19.51 6.53 17.38
CA PRO A 345 20.30 6.38 16.16
C PRO A 345 19.94 5.14 15.33
N SER A 346 19.57 4.03 15.99
CA SER A 346 19.12 2.81 15.32
C SER A 346 17.75 2.98 14.66
N THR A 347 16.82 3.72 15.29
CA THR A 347 15.52 4.06 14.70
C THR A 347 15.68 5.00 13.51
N ILE A 348 16.53 6.02 13.63
CA ILE A 348 16.86 6.91 12.50
C ILE A 348 17.39 6.07 11.34
N GLN A 349 18.40 5.23 11.59
CA GLN A 349 18.96 4.34 10.57
C GLN A 349 17.95 3.34 9.97
N GLN A 350 16.96 2.89 10.72
CA GLN A 350 15.88 2.06 10.18
C GLN A 350 14.92 2.84 9.27
N LEU A 351 14.78 4.15 9.51
CA LEU A 351 13.90 5.04 8.75
C LEU A 351 14.53 5.57 7.47
N ILE A 352 15.82 5.89 7.55
CA ILE A 352 16.63 6.34 6.41
C ILE A 352 17.30 5.17 5.69
N ARG A 353 16.70 3.98 5.67
CA ARG A 353 17.45 2.78 5.29
C ARG A 353 17.50 2.61 3.77
N ASN A 354 18.55 3.15 3.17
CA ASN A 354 19.29 2.57 2.04
C ASN A 354 20.81 2.56 2.34
N ASN A 355 21.21 2.21 3.57
CA ASN A 355 22.61 2.30 4.02
C ASN A 355 23.55 1.33 3.29
N GLU A 356 24.88 1.56 3.35
CA GLU A 356 25.88 0.70 2.72
C GLU A 356 25.73 -0.78 3.12
N LEU A 357 25.42 -1.07 4.39
CA LEU A 357 25.15 -2.42 4.87
C LEU A 357 23.95 -3.10 4.17
N THR A 358 22.98 -2.33 3.69
CA THR A 358 21.84 -2.81 2.89
C THR A 358 22.25 -3.15 1.46
N ILE A 359 23.20 -2.41 0.90
CA ILE A 359 23.83 -2.71 -0.41
C ILE A 359 24.67 -4.00 -0.30
N TRP A 360 25.39 -4.18 0.81
CA TRP A 360 26.30 -5.31 1.00
C TRP A 360 25.62 -6.60 1.53
N ASN A 361 24.49 -6.51 2.26
CA ASN A 361 23.75 -7.68 2.78
C ASN A 361 22.57 -8.10 1.89
N MET A 362 22.91 -8.57 0.68
CA MET A 362 22.02 -8.86 -0.46
C MET A 362 21.08 -10.09 -0.31
N GLY A 363 20.78 -10.55 0.90
CA GLY A 363 19.93 -11.74 1.13
C GLY A 363 18.46 -11.44 1.45
N ALA A 364 18.10 -10.18 1.74
CA ALA A 364 16.81 -9.82 2.34
C ALA A 364 15.89 -9.06 1.38
N ARG A 365 14.60 -8.96 1.76
CA ARG A 365 13.69 -7.97 1.15
C ARG A 365 13.97 -6.62 1.80
N HIS A 366 14.29 -5.62 1.00
CA HIS A 366 14.68 -4.30 1.49
C HIS A 366 13.57 -3.28 1.24
N HIS A 367 13.44 -2.35 2.17
CA HIS A 367 12.57 -1.18 2.01
C HIS A 367 13.40 -0.05 1.43
N ILE A 368 12.93 0.58 0.35
CA ILE A 368 13.54 1.77 -0.21
C ILE A 368 12.67 2.97 0.13
N HIS A 369 13.25 3.95 0.80
CA HIS A 369 12.67 5.28 0.91
C HIS A 369 13.03 6.12 -0.33
N ILE A 370 12.07 6.39 -1.21
CA ILE A 370 12.33 7.04 -2.51
C ILE A 370 12.92 8.45 -2.35
N ALA A 371 12.45 9.22 -1.37
CA ALA A 371 13.00 10.55 -1.15
C ALA A 371 14.46 10.48 -0.66
N GLU A 372 14.87 9.38 -0.03
CA GLU A 372 16.26 9.12 0.32
C GLU A 372 17.08 8.72 -0.92
N ALA A 373 16.54 7.83 -1.75
CA ALA A 373 17.26 7.25 -2.88
C ALA A 373 17.36 8.14 -4.12
N PHE A 374 16.46 9.12 -4.26
CA PHE A 374 16.37 9.94 -5.48
C PHE A 374 16.06 11.43 -5.24
N GLY A 375 15.77 11.81 -3.99
CA GLY A 375 15.39 13.18 -3.63
C GLY A 375 13.87 13.40 -3.49
N ARG A 376 13.46 14.37 -2.67
CA ARG A 376 12.04 14.67 -2.37
C ARG A 376 11.21 15.02 -3.61
N GLN A 377 11.82 15.67 -4.59
CA GLN A 377 11.19 16.13 -5.85
C GLN A 377 10.79 14.98 -6.79
N ARG A 378 11.13 13.74 -6.44
CA ARG A 378 10.83 12.55 -7.25
C ARG A 378 9.47 11.94 -6.94
N TRP A 379 8.73 12.49 -6.00
CA TRP A 379 7.33 12.18 -5.80
C TRP A 379 6.43 13.25 -6.41
N CYS A 380 5.35 12.80 -7.03
CA CYS A 380 4.25 13.61 -7.53
C CYS A 380 2.94 12.90 -7.15
N PRO A 381 2.52 12.96 -5.87
CA PRO A 381 1.50 12.06 -5.33
C PRO A 381 0.12 12.25 -5.96
N THR A 382 -0.18 13.41 -6.53
CA THR A 382 -1.42 13.63 -7.28
C THR A 382 -1.11 14.45 -8.52
N ILE A 383 -1.50 13.94 -9.68
CA ILE A 383 -1.27 14.61 -10.97
C ILE A 383 -2.42 14.34 -11.94
N ILE A 384 -2.81 15.37 -12.69
CA ILE A 384 -3.56 15.20 -13.93
C ILE A 384 -2.53 15.11 -15.06
N ALA A 385 -2.52 13.99 -15.78
CA ALA A 385 -1.49 13.69 -16.76
C ALA A 385 -2.07 13.14 -18.06
N ARG A 386 -1.43 13.48 -19.20
CA ARG A 386 -1.61 12.79 -20.47
C ARG A 386 -1.01 11.39 -20.37
N LEU A 387 -1.86 10.37 -20.45
CA LEU A 387 -1.40 8.98 -20.42
C LEU A 387 -0.86 8.60 -21.80
N LYS A 388 0.47 8.61 -21.95
CA LYS A 388 1.15 8.31 -23.23
C LYS A 388 1.26 6.82 -23.54
N GLY A 389 1.07 5.96 -22.53
CA GLY A 389 1.01 4.53 -22.76
C GLY A 389 0.89 3.70 -21.49
N ILE A 390 0.56 2.43 -21.70
CA ILE A 390 0.51 1.41 -20.66
C ILE A 390 1.56 0.35 -21.00
N LEU A 391 2.52 0.14 -20.10
CA LEU A 391 3.53 -0.91 -20.22
C LEU A 391 3.07 -2.15 -19.42
N LEU A 392 2.79 -3.24 -20.13
CA LEU A 392 2.44 -4.54 -19.56
C LEU A 392 3.68 -5.45 -19.49
N LEU A 393 4.13 -5.76 -18.28
CA LEU A 393 5.22 -6.70 -18.05
C LEU A 393 4.70 -8.14 -18.09
N ASN A 394 4.91 -8.83 -19.22
CA ASN A 394 4.54 -10.23 -19.43
C ASN A 394 5.75 -11.12 -19.78
N TRP A 395 6.95 -10.70 -19.38
CA TRP A 395 8.19 -11.45 -19.57
C TRP A 395 8.27 -12.69 -18.67
N ASP A 396 9.12 -13.65 -19.02
CA ASP A 396 9.31 -14.86 -18.23
C ASP A 396 10.32 -14.64 -17.10
N VAL A 397 9.79 -14.33 -15.91
CA VAL A 397 10.58 -14.15 -14.69
C VAL A 397 11.34 -15.43 -14.30
N ARG A 398 10.93 -16.62 -14.78
CA ARG A 398 11.64 -17.88 -14.50
C ARG A 398 12.99 -17.92 -15.21
N GLU A 399 13.17 -17.20 -16.32
CA GLU A 399 14.46 -17.14 -17.00
C GLU A 399 15.54 -16.51 -16.14
N LEU A 400 15.19 -15.63 -15.18
CA LEU A 400 16.15 -15.10 -14.20
C LEU A 400 16.79 -16.17 -13.30
N SER A 401 16.15 -17.33 -13.17
CA SER A 401 16.69 -18.46 -12.41
C SER A 401 17.50 -19.44 -13.25
N MET A 402 17.51 -19.24 -14.57
CA MET A 402 18.24 -20.09 -15.51
C MET A 402 19.65 -19.52 -15.74
N PRO A 403 20.67 -20.36 -15.94
CA PRO A 403 22.04 -19.90 -16.14
C PRO A 403 22.18 -18.99 -17.36
N HIS A 404 21.42 -19.28 -18.43
CA HIS A 404 21.45 -18.57 -19.70
C HIS A 404 20.01 -18.32 -20.16
N ALA A 405 19.73 -17.07 -20.58
CA ALA A 405 18.46 -16.70 -21.19
C ALA A 405 18.22 -17.48 -22.49
N ARG A 406 17.01 -18.00 -22.69
CA ARG A 406 16.68 -18.82 -23.88
C ARG A 406 15.95 -18.02 -24.95
N VAL A 407 15.37 -16.88 -24.60
CA VAL A 407 14.54 -16.07 -25.50
C VAL A 407 14.93 -14.60 -25.38
N ASN A 408 15.12 -13.90 -26.50
CA ASN A 408 15.40 -12.47 -26.46
C ASN A 408 14.20 -11.66 -25.94
N PRO A 409 14.41 -10.53 -25.25
CA PRO A 409 13.33 -9.63 -24.88
C PRO A 409 12.63 -9.09 -26.13
N GLN A 410 11.30 -9.10 -26.13
CA GLN A 410 10.46 -8.60 -27.21
C GLN A 410 9.54 -7.49 -26.73
N VAL A 411 9.35 -6.47 -27.57
CA VAL A 411 8.44 -5.35 -27.34
C VAL A 411 7.33 -5.42 -28.39
N MET A 412 6.10 -5.62 -27.96
CA MET A 412 4.91 -5.61 -28.82
C MET A 412 4.11 -4.34 -28.56
N LYS A 413 3.71 -3.62 -29.61
CA LYS A 413 2.81 -2.47 -29.51
C LYS A 413 1.41 -2.88 -29.97
N TRP A 414 0.43 -2.70 -29.10
CA TRP A 414 -0.96 -2.97 -29.35
C TRP A 414 -1.71 -1.65 -29.54
N GLU A 415 -2.14 -1.39 -30.77
CA GLU A 415 -2.85 -0.15 -31.13
C GLU A 415 -4.38 -0.33 -31.17
N SER A 416 -4.86 -1.57 -31.31
CA SER A 416 -6.30 -1.86 -31.21
C SER A 416 -6.74 -1.82 -29.74
N LYS A 417 -7.80 -1.06 -29.49
CA LYS A 417 -8.44 -0.91 -28.19
C LYS A 417 -8.94 -2.25 -27.66
N GLU A 418 -9.59 -3.04 -28.51
CA GLU A 418 -10.16 -4.34 -28.17
C GLU A 418 -9.08 -5.32 -27.72
N LYS A 419 -7.97 -5.37 -28.47
CA LYS A 419 -6.82 -6.23 -28.11
C LYS A 419 -6.18 -5.78 -26.80
N SER A 420 -6.00 -4.47 -26.61
CA SER A 420 -5.42 -3.91 -25.39
C SER A 420 -6.29 -4.21 -24.15
N LEU A 421 -7.60 -4.00 -24.25
CA LEU A 421 -8.56 -4.35 -23.19
C LEU A 421 -8.59 -5.85 -22.93
N GLY A 422 -8.56 -6.68 -23.98
CA GLY A 422 -8.50 -8.14 -23.86
C GLY A 422 -7.28 -8.63 -23.06
N LEU A 423 -6.11 -8.03 -23.27
CA LEU A 423 -4.90 -8.34 -22.51
C LEU A 423 -5.00 -7.90 -21.04
N LEU A 424 -5.51 -6.69 -20.78
CA LEU A 424 -5.71 -6.19 -19.41
C LEU A 424 -6.76 -7.02 -18.66
N LYS A 425 -7.82 -7.44 -19.33
CA LYS A 425 -8.84 -8.35 -18.79
C LYS A 425 -8.24 -9.72 -18.46
N THR A 426 -7.45 -10.29 -19.37
CA THR A 426 -6.74 -11.54 -19.13
C THR A 426 -5.83 -11.42 -17.91
N LEU A 427 -5.09 -10.31 -17.78
CA LEU A 427 -4.27 -10.05 -16.61
C LEU A 427 -5.13 -9.99 -15.33
N ALA A 428 -6.25 -9.26 -15.35
CA ALA A 428 -7.14 -9.09 -14.20
C ALA A 428 -7.78 -10.40 -13.72
N GLU A 429 -8.14 -11.30 -14.64
CA GLU A 429 -8.76 -12.60 -14.35
C GLU A 429 -7.75 -13.65 -13.88
N THR A 430 -6.46 -13.45 -14.18
CA THR A 430 -5.42 -14.42 -13.81
C THR A 430 -5.25 -14.47 -12.28
N LYS A 431 -5.45 -15.64 -11.67
CA LYS A 431 -5.28 -15.87 -10.21
C LYS A 431 -3.92 -15.41 -9.64
N ARG A 432 -2.90 -15.23 -10.50
CA ARG A 432 -1.54 -14.79 -10.15
C ARG A 432 -1.29 -13.28 -10.29
N GLY A 433 -2.24 -12.52 -10.83
CA GLY A 433 -2.10 -11.08 -11.06
C GLY A 433 -3.40 -10.35 -10.77
N SER A 434 -3.62 -9.87 -9.55
CA SER A 434 -4.72 -8.93 -9.32
C SER A 434 -4.31 -7.59 -9.94
N LEU A 435 -4.76 -7.27 -11.16
CA LEU A 435 -4.56 -5.95 -11.76
C LEU A 435 -5.14 -4.86 -10.85
N PHE A 436 -6.32 -5.12 -10.32
CA PHE A 436 -7.01 -4.25 -9.38
C PHE A 436 -6.76 -4.67 -7.94
N LYS A 437 -6.71 -3.69 -7.04
CA LYS A 437 -6.58 -3.91 -5.60
C LYS A 437 -7.94 -3.71 -4.96
N GLY A 438 -8.41 -4.73 -4.25
CA GLY A 438 -9.53 -4.62 -3.33
C GLY A 438 -9.08 -4.74 -1.90
N HIS A 439 -9.89 -4.25 -0.97
CA HIS A 439 -9.69 -4.57 0.44
C HIS A 439 -11.01 -4.78 1.16
N TYR A 440 -11.11 -5.86 1.94
CA TYR A 440 -12.33 -6.24 2.68
C TYR A 440 -12.93 -5.09 3.48
N LEU A 441 -12.10 -4.30 4.18
CA LEU A 441 -12.55 -3.16 5.00
C LEU A 441 -13.02 -1.93 4.19
N LEU A 442 -12.83 -1.92 2.87
CA LEU A 442 -13.20 -0.82 1.98
C LEU A 442 -14.27 -1.24 0.95
N ARG A 443 -14.78 -2.48 1.04
CA ARG A 443 -15.74 -3.04 0.08
C ARG A 443 -17.06 -2.27 -0.01
N SER A 444 -17.42 -1.50 1.01
CA SER A 444 -18.59 -0.62 0.97
C SER A 444 -18.42 0.59 0.05
N LEU A 445 -17.18 0.97 -0.28
CA LEU A 445 -16.86 2.11 -1.17
C LEU A 445 -16.37 1.66 -2.55
N TYR A 446 -15.73 0.50 -2.62
CA TYR A 446 -15.09 0.01 -3.84
C TYR A 446 -15.06 -1.52 -3.85
N ASP A 447 -15.62 -2.08 -4.92
CA ASP A 447 -15.58 -3.52 -5.18
C ASP A 447 -14.60 -3.80 -6.32
N GLU A 448 -13.56 -4.57 -6.04
CA GLU A 448 -12.57 -4.97 -7.04
C GLU A 448 -13.16 -5.77 -8.21
N THR A 449 -14.33 -6.40 -8.03
CA THR A 449 -14.96 -7.24 -9.04
C THR A 449 -15.58 -6.44 -10.20
N THR A 450 -15.98 -5.18 -9.96
CA THR A 450 -16.53 -4.28 -10.99
C THR A 450 -15.46 -3.38 -11.62
N ALA A 451 -14.22 -3.45 -11.12
CA ALA A 451 -13.14 -2.55 -11.53
C ALA A 451 -12.75 -2.67 -13.01
N MET A 452 -12.91 -3.85 -13.62
CA MET A 452 -12.63 -4.02 -15.06
C MET A 452 -13.66 -3.28 -15.91
N GLU A 453 -14.95 -3.37 -15.57
CA GLU A 453 -16.02 -2.64 -16.26
C GLU A 453 -15.82 -1.12 -16.13
N MET A 454 -15.44 -0.66 -14.94
CA MET A 454 -15.08 0.75 -14.72
C MET A 454 -13.88 1.19 -15.57
N LEU A 455 -12.87 0.34 -15.78
CA LEU A 455 -11.73 0.63 -16.66
C LEU A 455 -12.14 0.67 -18.14
N GLU A 456 -13.02 -0.24 -18.57
CA GLU A 456 -13.58 -0.23 -19.93
C GLU A 456 -14.36 1.06 -20.19
N ASN A 457 -15.23 1.46 -19.25
CA ASN A 457 -15.98 2.72 -19.31
C ASN A 457 -15.05 3.93 -19.36
N LEU A 458 -14.00 3.96 -18.53
CA LEU A 458 -12.97 5.00 -18.55
C LEU A 458 -12.36 5.20 -19.95
N PHE A 459 -12.08 4.10 -20.67
CA PHE A 459 -11.55 4.14 -22.04
C PHE A 459 -12.62 4.35 -23.12
N ASN A 460 -13.90 4.16 -22.81
CA ASN A 460 -15.03 4.34 -23.73
C ASN A 460 -15.61 5.75 -23.70
N GLU A 461 -15.70 6.36 -22.52
CA GLU A 461 -16.33 7.67 -22.31
C GLU A 461 -15.43 8.83 -22.76
N ASN A 462 -14.11 8.65 -22.79
CA ASN A 462 -13.20 9.63 -23.35
C ASN A 462 -13.24 9.57 -24.90
N GLU A 463 -13.63 10.67 -25.54
CA GLU A 463 -13.59 10.83 -27.02
C GLU A 463 -12.17 10.74 -27.60
N ALA A 464 -11.15 10.79 -26.74
CA ALA A 464 -9.75 10.64 -27.10
C ALA A 464 -9.39 9.17 -27.41
N LEU A 465 -8.42 8.98 -28.31
CA LEU A 465 -7.82 7.67 -28.56
C LEU A 465 -7.29 7.06 -27.24
N PRO A 466 -7.58 5.77 -26.97
CA PRO A 466 -7.08 5.12 -25.77
C PRO A 466 -5.55 5.09 -25.78
N PRO A 467 -4.91 5.10 -24.60
CA PRO A 467 -3.46 5.05 -24.50
C PRO A 467 -2.94 3.75 -25.13
N PRO A 468 -1.85 3.81 -25.95
CA PRO A 468 -1.28 2.61 -26.55
C PRO A 468 -0.75 1.66 -25.48
N LEU A 469 -0.94 0.35 -25.68
CA LEU A 469 -0.43 -0.68 -24.79
C LEU A 469 0.84 -1.30 -25.37
N TYR A 470 1.92 -1.26 -24.60
CA TYR A 470 3.19 -1.90 -24.92
C TYR A 470 3.34 -3.14 -24.05
N GLU A 471 3.54 -4.31 -24.64
CA GLU A 471 3.75 -5.55 -23.92
C GLU A 471 5.21 -6.01 -24.04
N LEU A 472 5.83 -6.33 -22.92
CA LEU A 472 7.16 -6.93 -22.86
C LEU A 472 7.04 -8.44 -22.66
N GLN A 473 7.62 -9.22 -23.57
CA GLN A 473 7.65 -10.68 -23.54
C GLN A 473 9.10 -11.21 -23.64
N GLY A 474 9.29 -12.52 -23.42
CA GLY A 474 10.61 -13.16 -23.47
C GLY A 474 11.43 -12.91 -22.21
N SER A 475 12.75 -12.76 -22.34
CA SER A 475 13.64 -12.50 -21.20
C SER A 475 13.42 -11.17 -20.52
N VAL A 476 13.71 -11.15 -19.22
CA VAL A 476 13.71 -9.93 -18.42
C VAL A 476 14.87 -9.03 -18.84
N SER A 477 14.56 -7.84 -19.36
CA SER A 477 15.54 -6.80 -19.69
C SER A 477 15.06 -5.45 -19.17
N PHE A 478 15.53 -5.05 -18.00
CA PHE A 478 15.19 -3.75 -17.40
C PHE A 478 15.72 -2.58 -18.24
N ASP A 479 16.86 -2.73 -18.90
CA ASP A 479 17.43 -1.67 -19.76
C ASP A 479 16.56 -1.42 -20.99
N THR A 480 16.12 -2.48 -21.68
CA THR A 480 15.21 -2.35 -22.82
C THR A 480 13.88 -1.71 -22.41
N ALA A 481 13.34 -2.13 -21.26
CA ALA A 481 12.11 -1.60 -20.71
C ALA A 481 12.25 -0.12 -20.31
N ALA A 482 13.35 0.25 -19.66
CA ALA A 482 13.63 1.62 -19.25
C ALA A 482 13.86 2.53 -20.46
N GLN A 483 14.56 2.07 -21.49
CA GLN A 483 14.72 2.80 -22.76
C GLN A 483 13.37 3.01 -23.45
N LEU A 484 12.50 1.99 -23.48
CA LEU A 484 11.15 2.14 -24.02
C LEU A 484 10.36 3.22 -23.26
N VAL A 485 10.39 3.20 -21.94
CA VAL A 485 9.71 4.21 -21.11
C VAL A 485 10.29 5.60 -21.32
N CYS A 486 11.60 5.76 -21.15
CA CYS A 486 12.26 7.07 -21.10
C CYS A 486 12.45 7.69 -22.49
N ASN A 487 12.80 6.88 -23.50
CA ASN A 487 13.23 7.37 -24.80
C ASN A 487 12.14 7.24 -25.87
N HIS A 488 11.07 6.47 -25.63
CA HIS A 488 9.97 6.31 -26.59
C HIS A 488 8.62 6.78 -26.05
N ILE A 489 8.15 6.26 -24.92
CA ILE A 489 6.81 6.57 -24.39
C ILE A 489 6.77 8.01 -23.83
N LEU A 490 7.73 8.35 -22.98
CA LEU A 490 7.86 9.68 -22.37
C LEU A 490 8.88 10.54 -23.12
N LYS A 491 9.12 10.23 -24.40
CA LYS A 491 10.14 10.89 -25.22
C LYS A 491 9.91 12.39 -25.20
N GLN A 492 10.96 13.12 -24.83
CA GLN A 492 11.00 14.56 -25.06
C GLN A 492 11.30 14.79 -26.53
N ASN A 493 10.40 15.46 -27.25
CA ASN A 493 10.86 16.26 -28.37
C ASN A 493 11.69 17.38 -27.75
N ASP A 494 13.00 17.34 -27.97
CA ASP A 494 13.89 18.47 -27.71
C ASP A 494 13.44 19.57 -28.67
N SER A 495 12.81 20.59 -28.12
CA SER A 495 12.47 21.83 -28.84
C SER A 495 13.44 22.92 -28.43
#